data_AF-A0A960NNC1-F1
#
_entry.id   AF-A0A960NNC1-F1
#
_cell.length_a   1.000
_cell.length_b   1.000
_cell.length_c   1.000
_cell.angle_alpha   90.00
_cell.angle_beta   90.00
_cell.angle_gamma   90.00
#
_symmetry.space_group_name_H-M   'P 1'
#
loop_
_entity.id
_entity.type
_entity.pdbx_description
1 polymer ?
#
loop_
_entity_poly.entity_id
_entity_poly.type
_entity_poly.pdbx_seq_one_letter_code
_entity_poly.pdbx_strand_id
1 'polypeptide(L)'
;MPAWSPILIQKIEIHALGFVLRKLQLNRHRDTEVSTHRHDYTQLILFLTGEGLQTVNRRQRHAHPGDLFIIPAGTPHGFTALETSRPVCLVLDYEVKDSPKPRTLHRRLPPETLHELHGLLAQVPPKGRLTLADYAPILAVIARLLGHSPVAPTPPPAPQLFEKVRPLLNATTALSEVARQTGYHPDHLTRRLKHETGLGLRAMRNRLRLASAQRALREEASIAEASVRAGFEDPNYFARWFRRQTGRSPSAFRDKN
;
A
#
# COMPACT_ATOMS: atom_id res chain seq x y z
N MET A 1 -7.27 -31.21 9.66
CA MET A 1 -6.02 -30.49 9.29
C MET A 1 -6.29 -29.71 8.01
N PRO A 2 -5.70 -28.52 7.78
CA PRO A 2 -5.89 -27.80 6.52
C PRO A 2 -5.29 -28.57 5.33
N ALA A 3 -5.95 -28.51 4.17
CA ALA A 3 -5.54 -29.22 2.94
C ALA A 3 -4.25 -28.69 2.27
N TRP A 4 -3.55 -27.76 2.94
CA TRP A 4 -2.35 -27.09 2.47
C TRP A 4 -1.38 -26.81 3.62
N SER A 5 -0.09 -26.67 3.29
CA SER A 5 0.98 -26.22 4.19
C SER A 5 1.35 -24.78 3.86
N PRO A 6 1.33 -23.84 4.81
CA PRO A 6 1.98 -22.56 4.60
C PRO A 6 3.49 -22.73 4.51
N ILE A 7 4.07 -22.25 3.43
CA ILE A 7 5.50 -21.98 3.31
C ILE A 7 5.80 -20.59 3.89
N LEU A 8 4.91 -19.62 3.60
CA LEU A 8 4.96 -18.25 4.10
C LEU A 8 3.55 -17.79 4.44
N ILE A 9 3.37 -17.14 5.58
CA ILE A 9 2.15 -16.38 5.90
C ILE A 9 2.58 -15.02 6.43
N GLN A 10 2.09 -13.96 5.78
CA GLN A 10 2.23 -12.61 6.27
C GLN A 10 0.85 -11.99 6.44
N LYS A 11 0.49 -11.71 7.71
CA LYS A 11 -0.66 -10.88 8.03
C LYS A 11 -0.21 -9.44 7.85
N ILE A 12 -0.67 -8.83 6.77
CA ILE A 12 -0.27 -7.50 6.38
C ILE A 12 -1.55 -6.73 6.23
N GLU A 13 -1.69 -5.63 6.96
CA GLU A 13 -2.81 -4.71 6.81
C GLU A 13 -2.33 -3.49 6.04
N ILE A 14 -2.32 -3.59 4.71
CA ILE A 14 -2.03 -2.46 3.84
C ILE A 14 -3.36 -1.85 3.40
N HIS A 15 -3.58 -0.61 3.82
CA HIS A 15 -4.64 0.24 3.31
C HIS A 15 -4.06 1.05 2.16
N ALA A 16 -4.44 0.71 0.93
CA ALA A 16 -3.98 1.43 -0.26
C ALA A 16 -5.01 1.31 -1.38
N LEU A 17 -5.17 2.36 -2.19
CA LEU A 17 -5.85 2.30 -3.50
C LEU A 17 -7.27 1.68 -3.47
N GLY A 18 -8.07 2.02 -2.45
CA GLY A 18 -9.45 1.52 -2.32
C GLY A 18 -9.58 0.05 -1.91
N PHE A 19 -8.49 -0.60 -1.49
CA PHE A 19 -8.53 -1.96 -0.95
C PHE A 19 -7.74 -2.11 0.36
N VAL A 20 -8.02 -3.19 1.07
CA VAL A 20 -7.31 -3.62 2.28
C VAL A 20 -6.75 -5.00 2.00
N LEU A 21 -5.43 -5.13 1.87
CA LEU A 21 -4.80 -6.44 1.91
C LEU A 21 -4.92 -6.95 3.35
N ARG A 22 -5.35 -8.20 3.53
CA ARG A 22 -5.41 -8.88 4.83
C ARG A 22 -4.24 -9.84 5.01
N LYS A 23 -3.88 -10.52 3.93
CA LYS A 23 -2.94 -11.63 3.99
C LYS A 23 -2.25 -11.88 2.66
N LEU A 24 -0.96 -12.21 2.73
CA LEU A 24 -0.19 -12.82 1.65
C LEU A 24 0.30 -14.19 2.12
N GLN A 25 0.11 -15.21 1.31
CA GLN A 25 0.51 -16.58 1.64
C GLN A 25 1.18 -17.27 0.46
N LEU A 26 2.20 -18.06 0.75
CA LEU A 26 2.73 -19.06 -0.16
C LEU A 26 2.31 -20.43 0.37
N ASN A 27 1.42 -21.11 -0.32
CA ASN A 27 0.82 -22.36 0.13
C ASN A 27 1.28 -23.52 -0.77
N ARG A 28 1.68 -24.64 -0.17
CA ARG A 28 1.84 -25.91 -0.87
C ARG A 28 0.67 -26.81 -0.54
N HIS A 29 -0.08 -27.27 -1.54
CA HIS A 29 -1.18 -28.21 -1.30
C HIS A 29 -0.63 -29.51 -0.68
N ARG A 30 -1.32 -30.07 0.32
CA ARG A 30 -0.99 -31.38 0.91
C ARG A 30 -1.88 -32.45 0.31
N ASP A 31 -3.17 -32.16 0.32
CA ASP A 31 -4.19 -33.09 -0.09
C ASP A 31 -4.38 -33.03 -1.62
N THR A 32 -4.89 -34.11 -2.20
CA THR A 32 -5.33 -34.14 -3.59
C THR A 32 -6.54 -33.24 -3.81
N GLU A 33 -7.26 -32.87 -2.76
CA GLU A 33 -8.48 -32.09 -2.85
C GLU A 33 -8.54 -31.03 -1.75
N VAL A 34 -8.97 -29.83 -2.14
CA VAL A 34 -9.43 -28.78 -1.24
C VAL A 34 -10.93 -28.68 -1.42
N SER A 35 -11.67 -29.06 -0.38
CA SER A 35 -13.14 -29.03 -0.37
C SER A 35 -13.68 -27.65 -0.76
N THR A 36 -14.82 -27.65 -1.45
CA THR A 36 -15.48 -26.39 -1.83
C THR A 36 -15.86 -25.57 -0.59
N HIS A 37 -15.43 -24.32 -0.56
CA HIS A 37 -15.69 -23.38 0.54
C HIS A 37 -15.86 -21.95 0.01
N ARG A 38 -16.17 -21.00 0.90
CA ARG A 38 -16.33 -19.56 0.61
C ARG A 38 -15.91 -18.73 1.81
N HIS A 39 -15.55 -17.47 1.56
CA HIS A 39 -15.13 -16.50 2.58
C HIS A 39 -15.68 -15.10 2.25
N ASP A 40 -15.58 -14.16 3.19
CA ASP A 40 -16.12 -12.80 3.12
C ASP A 40 -15.19 -11.77 2.44
N TYR A 41 -13.96 -12.16 2.14
CA TYR A 41 -12.97 -11.36 1.38
C TYR A 41 -12.82 -11.85 -0.07
N THR A 42 -12.15 -11.06 -0.93
CA THR A 42 -11.73 -11.52 -2.26
C THR A 42 -10.40 -12.24 -2.14
N GLN A 43 -10.26 -13.35 -2.85
CA GLN A 43 -9.02 -14.12 -2.91
C GLN A 43 -8.45 -14.12 -4.34
N LEU A 44 -7.15 -13.89 -4.45
CA LEU A 44 -6.39 -14.09 -5.69
C LEU A 44 -5.46 -15.29 -5.48
N ILE A 45 -5.50 -16.25 -6.39
CA ILE A 45 -4.66 -17.45 -6.38
C ILE A 45 -3.84 -17.46 -7.66
N LEU A 46 -2.51 -17.47 -7.54
CA LEU A 46 -1.58 -17.69 -8.63
C LEU A 46 -0.90 -19.06 -8.45
N PHE A 47 -1.00 -19.93 -9.45
CA PHE A 47 -0.27 -21.19 -9.48
C PHE A 47 1.17 -20.93 -9.94
N LEU A 48 2.15 -21.30 -9.10
CA LEU A 48 3.58 -21.15 -9.39
C LEU A 48 4.19 -22.45 -9.92
N THR A 49 3.72 -23.58 -9.42
CA THR A 49 4.15 -24.93 -9.86
C THR A 49 2.97 -25.90 -9.76
N GLY A 50 3.06 -27.04 -10.46
CA GLY A 50 2.06 -28.11 -10.41
C GLY A 50 0.76 -27.75 -11.13
N GLU A 51 -0.14 -28.74 -11.22
CA GLU A 51 -1.35 -28.63 -12.03
C GLU A 51 -2.58 -29.24 -11.33
N GLY A 52 -3.77 -28.80 -11.72
CA GLY A 52 -5.01 -29.41 -11.27
C GLY A 52 -6.28 -28.71 -11.77
N LEU A 53 -7.42 -29.06 -11.20
CA LEU A 53 -8.72 -28.49 -11.49
C LEU A 53 -9.10 -27.47 -10.43
N GLN A 54 -9.10 -26.19 -10.79
CA GLN A 54 -9.67 -25.13 -9.98
C GLN A 54 -11.18 -25.07 -10.22
N THR A 55 -11.97 -25.24 -9.16
CA THR A 55 -13.43 -25.08 -9.18
C THR A 55 -13.80 -23.69 -8.68
N VAL A 56 -14.58 -22.92 -9.45
CA VAL A 56 -15.16 -21.63 -9.04
C VAL A 56 -16.61 -21.55 -9.53
N ASN A 57 -17.57 -21.31 -8.64
CA ASN A 57 -19.00 -21.31 -8.98
C ASN A 57 -19.44 -22.58 -9.74
N ARG A 58 -19.01 -23.77 -9.27
CA ARG A 58 -19.25 -25.09 -9.90
C ARG A 58 -18.62 -25.29 -11.29
N ARG A 59 -17.94 -24.30 -11.85
CA ARG A 59 -17.19 -24.44 -13.10
C ARG A 59 -15.77 -24.86 -12.77
N GLN A 60 -15.29 -25.88 -13.46
CA GLN A 60 -13.91 -26.36 -13.33
C GLN A 60 -13.05 -25.80 -14.47
N ARG A 61 -11.80 -25.49 -14.15
CA ARG A 61 -10.77 -25.09 -15.12
C ARG A 61 -9.46 -25.77 -14.77
N HIS A 62 -8.76 -26.26 -15.78
CA HIS A 62 -7.36 -26.66 -15.59
C HIS A 62 -6.53 -25.43 -15.20
N ALA A 63 -5.76 -25.58 -14.14
CA ALA A 63 -4.80 -24.62 -13.63
C ALA A 63 -3.40 -25.18 -13.81
N HIS A 64 -2.52 -24.37 -14.40
CA HIS A 64 -1.11 -24.66 -14.64
C HIS A 64 -0.25 -23.52 -14.09
N PRO A 65 1.09 -23.66 -14.04
CA PRO A 65 1.97 -22.57 -13.66
C PRO A 65 1.72 -21.30 -14.49
N GLY A 66 1.55 -20.17 -13.80
CA GLY A 66 1.20 -18.87 -14.38
C GLY A 66 -0.30 -18.58 -14.47
N ASP A 67 -1.18 -19.56 -14.21
CA ASP A 67 -2.62 -19.31 -14.17
C ASP A 67 -3.01 -18.59 -12.87
N LEU A 68 -3.70 -17.47 -13.03
CA LEU A 68 -4.15 -16.56 -11.98
C LEU A 68 -5.67 -16.53 -11.93
N PHE A 69 -6.22 -16.78 -10.75
CA PHE A 69 -7.65 -16.77 -10.46
C PHE A 69 -7.98 -15.64 -9.49
N ILE A 70 -9.09 -14.95 -9.75
CA ILE A 70 -9.69 -14.01 -8.80
C ILE A 70 -11.06 -14.56 -8.42
N ILE A 71 -11.26 -14.69 -7.12
CA ILE A 71 -12.41 -15.33 -6.49
C ILE A 71 -13.05 -14.29 -5.57
N PRO A 72 -14.14 -13.63 -6.01
CA PRO A 72 -14.82 -12.61 -5.22
C PRO A 72 -15.36 -13.14 -3.91
N ALA A 73 -15.52 -12.26 -2.93
CA ALA A 73 -16.20 -12.54 -1.68
C ALA A 73 -17.53 -13.28 -1.88
N GLY A 74 -17.77 -14.30 -1.08
CA GLY A 74 -18.96 -15.16 -1.12
C GLY A 74 -18.97 -16.23 -2.22
N THR A 75 -17.98 -16.24 -3.13
CA THR A 75 -17.92 -17.18 -4.25
C THR A 75 -17.44 -18.57 -3.80
N PRO A 76 -18.26 -19.63 -3.95
CA PRO A 76 -17.82 -20.99 -3.65
C PRO A 76 -16.72 -21.46 -4.60
N HIS A 77 -15.64 -22.01 -4.05
CA HIS A 77 -14.49 -22.49 -4.81
C HIS A 77 -13.76 -23.63 -4.10
N GLY A 78 -13.02 -24.43 -4.84
CA GLY A 78 -12.25 -25.58 -4.37
C GLY A 78 -11.19 -25.99 -5.40
N PHE A 79 -10.41 -27.03 -5.12
CA PHE A 79 -9.33 -27.47 -6.00
C PHE A 79 -9.16 -28.99 -5.95
N THR A 80 -8.83 -29.60 -7.08
CA THR A 80 -8.49 -31.03 -7.17
C THR A 80 -7.20 -31.20 -7.97
N ALA A 81 -6.16 -31.80 -7.38
CA ALA A 81 -4.91 -32.08 -8.06
C ALA A 81 -5.12 -33.16 -9.14
N LEU A 82 -4.53 -32.96 -10.33
CA LEU A 82 -4.56 -33.95 -11.42
C LEU A 82 -3.30 -34.82 -11.45
N GLU A 83 -2.19 -34.31 -10.90
CA GLU A 83 -0.92 -35.02 -10.85
C GLU A 83 -0.51 -35.39 -9.41
N THR A 84 0.56 -36.19 -9.32
CA THR A 84 1.27 -36.42 -8.06
C THR A 84 1.97 -35.16 -7.56
N SER A 85 2.37 -34.26 -8.47
CA SER A 85 3.03 -32.99 -8.14
C SER A 85 2.03 -32.05 -7.45
N ARG A 86 2.29 -31.73 -6.18
CA ARG A 86 1.41 -30.86 -5.40
C ARG A 86 1.67 -29.39 -5.73
N PRO A 87 0.66 -28.62 -6.13
CA PRO A 87 0.89 -27.26 -6.55
C PRO A 87 1.36 -26.37 -5.41
N VAL A 88 2.21 -25.42 -5.77
CA VAL A 88 2.59 -24.29 -4.93
C VAL A 88 1.86 -23.07 -5.48
N CYS A 89 1.08 -22.42 -4.62
CA CYS A 89 0.25 -21.29 -4.97
C CYS A 89 0.62 -20.08 -4.12
N LEU A 90 0.72 -18.92 -4.76
CA LEU A 90 0.73 -17.63 -4.08
C LEU A 90 -0.71 -17.16 -3.94
N VAL A 91 -1.11 -16.80 -2.72
CA VAL A 91 -2.49 -16.44 -2.36
C VAL A 91 -2.51 -15.06 -1.72
N LEU A 92 -3.36 -14.16 -2.22
CA LEU A 92 -3.65 -12.86 -1.60
C LEU A 92 -5.10 -12.81 -1.15
N ASP A 93 -5.32 -12.51 0.12
CA ASP A 93 -6.65 -12.24 0.68
C ASP A 93 -6.79 -10.72 0.83
N TYR A 94 -7.77 -10.13 0.16
CA TYR A 94 -7.96 -8.68 0.16
C TYR A 94 -9.44 -8.28 0.05
N GLU A 95 -9.69 -7.03 0.43
CA GLU A 95 -11.01 -6.45 0.55
C GLU A 95 -11.10 -5.20 -0.29
N VAL A 96 -12.06 -5.10 -1.20
CA VAL A 96 -12.25 -3.86 -1.98
C VAL A 96 -13.31 -3.02 -1.28
N LYS A 97 -12.94 -1.81 -0.85
CA LYS A 97 -13.83 -0.87 -0.16
C LYS A 97 -14.75 -0.14 -1.14
N ASP A 98 -14.25 0.12 -2.34
CA ASP A 98 -14.96 0.89 -3.37
C ASP A 98 -15.60 -0.01 -4.43
N SER A 99 -16.59 0.52 -5.15
CA SER A 99 -17.17 -0.15 -6.31
C SER A 99 -16.42 0.22 -7.60
N PRO A 100 -16.33 -0.67 -8.59
CA PRO A 100 -17.03 -1.96 -8.69
C PRO A 100 -16.32 -3.11 -7.96
N LYS A 101 -17.12 -4.02 -7.38
CA LYS A 101 -16.59 -5.26 -6.78
C LYS A 101 -15.93 -6.14 -7.87
N PRO A 102 -14.85 -6.86 -7.52
CA PRO A 102 -14.19 -7.78 -8.45
C PRO A 102 -15.17 -8.86 -8.92
N ARG A 103 -15.04 -9.24 -10.19
CA ARG A 103 -15.72 -10.39 -10.78
C ARG A 103 -14.79 -11.60 -10.79
N THR A 104 -15.35 -12.80 -10.87
CA THR A 104 -14.55 -14.01 -11.10
C THR A 104 -13.75 -13.85 -12.39
N LEU A 105 -12.43 -13.99 -12.29
CA LEU A 105 -11.51 -13.92 -13.43
C LEU A 105 -10.56 -15.10 -13.40
N HIS A 106 -10.22 -15.58 -14.60
CA HIS A 106 -9.08 -16.45 -14.84
C HIS A 106 -8.25 -15.85 -15.97
N ARG A 107 -6.93 -15.75 -15.78
CA ARG A 107 -5.98 -15.33 -16.81
C ARG A 107 -4.65 -16.03 -16.63
N ARG A 108 -3.92 -16.20 -17.71
CA ARG A 108 -2.51 -16.63 -17.65
C ARG A 108 -1.61 -15.40 -17.61
N LEU A 109 -0.61 -15.43 -16.73
CA LEU A 109 0.45 -14.41 -16.70
C LEU A 109 1.46 -14.66 -17.84
N PRO A 110 2.06 -13.60 -18.41
CA PRO A 110 3.19 -13.74 -19.30
C PRO A 110 4.36 -14.46 -18.60
N PRO A 111 5.12 -15.33 -19.29
CA PRO A 111 6.25 -16.06 -18.70
C PRO A 111 7.27 -15.15 -18.01
N GLU A 112 7.55 -13.98 -18.59
CA GLU A 112 8.44 -12.96 -18.03
C GLU A 112 7.96 -12.42 -16.69
N THR A 113 6.65 -12.17 -16.56
CA THR A 113 6.05 -11.74 -15.28
C THR A 113 6.14 -12.84 -14.24
N LEU A 114 5.87 -14.09 -14.63
CA LEU A 114 5.98 -15.22 -13.71
C LEU A 114 7.43 -15.38 -13.23
N HIS A 115 8.40 -15.31 -14.13
CA HIS A 115 9.83 -15.39 -13.79
C HIS A 115 10.26 -14.29 -12.82
N GLU A 116 9.86 -13.05 -13.06
CA GLU A 116 10.12 -11.93 -12.14
C GLU A 116 9.52 -12.18 -10.76
N LEU A 117 8.28 -12.66 -10.69
CA LEU A 117 7.63 -13.01 -9.42
C LEU A 117 8.38 -14.09 -8.65
N HIS A 118 8.92 -15.12 -9.33
CA HIS A 118 9.79 -16.11 -8.71
C HIS A 118 11.05 -15.47 -8.10
N GLY A 119 11.69 -14.54 -8.81
CA GLY A 119 12.87 -13.82 -8.32
C GLY A 119 12.58 -12.94 -7.11
N LEU A 120 11.41 -12.27 -7.07
CA LEU A 120 10.98 -11.49 -5.92
C LEU A 120 10.65 -12.40 -4.72
N LEU A 121 9.95 -13.51 -4.93
CA LEU A 121 9.61 -14.46 -3.87
C LEU A 121 10.83 -15.13 -3.26
N ALA A 122 11.88 -15.40 -4.06
CA ALA A 122 13.13 -15.98 -3.58
C ALA A 122 13.88 -15.06 -2.59
N GLN A 123 13.65 -13.74 -2.67
CA GLN A 123 14.20 -12.76 -1.73
C GLN A 123 13.39 -12.67 -0.43
N VAL A 124 12.17 -13.23 -0.40
CA VAL A 124 11.35 -13.22 0.80
C VAL A 124 11.81 -14.34 1.74
N PRO A 125 12.26 -14.02 2.97
CA PRO A 125 12.73 -15.04 3.89
C PRO A 125 11.59 -16.02 4.24
N PRO A 126 11.82 -17.35 4.15
CA PRO A 126 10.78 -18.35 4.36
C PRO A 126 10.34 -18.45 5.83
N LYS A 127 11.24 -18.10 6.77
CA LYS A 127 11.00 -18.11 8.23
C LYS A 127 11.83 -17.01 8.90
N GLY A 128 11.36 -16.52 10.04
CA GLY A 128 12.08 -15.54 10.85
C GLY A 128 11.33 -14.22 11.02
N ARG A 129 11.93 -13.30 11.80
CA ARG A 129 11.37 -11.97 12.02
C ARG A 129 11.68 -11.11 10.80
N LEU A 130 10.65 -10.57 10.16
CA LEU A 130 10.82 -9.65 9.03
C LEU A 130 11.46 -8.34 9.49
N THR A 131 12.37 -7.84 8.67
CA THR A 131 12.96 -6.51 8.69
C THR A 131 12.25 -5.60 7.70
N LEU A 132 12.56 -4.30 7.72
CA LEU A 132 11.99 -3.35 6.77
C LEU A 132 12.37 -3.67 5.31
N ALA A 133 13.56 -4.23 5.08
CA ALA A 133 14.04 -4.57 3.74
C ALA A 133 13.21 -5.71 3.11
N ASP A 134 12.70 -6.64 3.92
CA ASP A 134 11.91 -7.78 3.45
C ASP A 134 10.54 -7.37 2.92
N TYR A 135 10.03 -6.20 3.30
CA TYR A 135 8.75 -5.70 2.79
C TYR A 135 8.83 -5.21 1.34
N ALA A 136 10.00 -4.78 0.86
CA ALA A 136 10.13 -4.29 -0.52
C ALA A 136 9.76 -5.36 -1.57
N PRO A 137 10.33 -6.59 -1.55
CA PRO A 137 9.94 -7.63 -2.50
C PRO A 137 8.48 -8.08 -2.30
N ILE A 138 7.98 -8.11 -1.07
CA ILE A 138 6.57 -8.42 -0.77
C ILE A 138 5.63 -7.40 -1.44
N LEU A 139 5.91 -6.11 -1.29
CA LEU A 139 5.14 -5.03 -1.90
C LEU A 139 5.21 -5.07 -3.43
N ALA A 140 6.38 -5.40 -4.00
CA ALA A 140 6.55 -5.54 -5.44
C ALA A 140 5.68 -6.69 -6.00
N VAL A 141 5.67 -7.85 -5.33
CA VAL A 141 4.79 -8.98 -5.68
C VAL A 141 3.32 -8.57 -5.65
N ILE A 142 2.88 -7.90 -4.57
CA ILE A 142 1.50 -7.42 -4.43
C ILE A 142 1.14 -6.47 -5.59
N ALA A 143 1.99 -5.49 -5.87
CA ALA A 143 1.77 -4.51 -6.93
C ALA A 143 1.64 -5.18 -8.31
N ARG A 144 2.51 -6.15 -8.61
CA ARG A 144 2.50 -6.88 -9.88
C ARG A 144 1.22 -7.69 -10.06
N LEU A 145 0.80 -8.43 -9.03
CA LEU A 145 -0.43 -9.23 -9.07
C LEU A 145 -1.69 -8.35 -9.19
N LEU A 146 -1.75 -7.24 -8.46
CA LEU A 146 -2.87 -6.32 -8.54
C LEU A 146 -2.96 -5.62 -9.89
N GLY A 147 -1.82 -5.36 -10.56
CA GLY A 147 -1.82 -4.89 -11.95
C GLY A 147 -2.47 -5.87 -12.95
N HIS A 148 -2.57 -7.15 -12.58
CA HIS A 148 -3.25 -8.17 -13.38
C HIS A 148 -4.72 -8.41 -12.97
N SER A 149 -5.21 -7.71 -11.96
CA SER A 149 -6.61 -7.72 -11.53
C SER A 149 -7.51 -6.90 -12.48
N PRO A 150 -8.75 -7.35 -12.79
CA PRO A 150 -9.71 -6.58 -13.59
C PRO A 150 -10.28 -5.40 -12.80
N VAL A 151 -10.07 -5.39 -11.48
CA VAL A 151 -10.06 -4.16 -10.70
C VAL A 151 -8.70 -3.54 -10.97
N ALA A 152 -8.59 -2.71 -12.01
CA ALA A 152 -7.56 -1.68 -11.99
C ALA A 152 -7.66 -1.06 -10.58
N PRO A 153 -6.57 -0.92 -9.81
CA PRO A 153 -6.65 -0.18 -8.55
C PRO A 153 -7.40 1.09 -8.90
N THR A 154 -8.61 1.26 -8.35
CA THR A 154 -9.33 2.50 -8.54
C THR A 154 -8.30 3.55 -8.14
N PRO A 155 -7.88 4.46 -9.06
CA PRO A 155 -7.00 5.52 -8.65
C PRO A 155 -7.63 6.09 -7.39
N PRO A 156 -6.86 6.26 -6.29
CA PRO A 156 -7.43 6.72 -5.03
C PRO A 156 -8.35 7.89 -5.39
N PRO A 157 -9.60 7.92 -4.92
CA PRO A 157 -10.54 8.97 -5.32
C PRO A 157 -9.78 10.28 -5.25
N ALA A 158 -9.61 10.94 -6.41
CA ALA A 158 -8.64 12.01 -6.58
C ALA A 158 -8.74 12.91 -5.34
N PRO A 159 -7.69 13.08 -4.52
CA PRO A 159 -7.82 13.50 -3.13
C PRO A 159 -8.70 14.74 -3.00
N GLN A 160 -10.02 14.57 -2.84
CA GLN A 160 -10.95 15.63 -3.22
C GLN A 160 -10.84 16.79 -2.25
N LEU A 161 -10.51 16.46 -1.00
CA LEU A 161 -10.24 17.44 0.02
C LEU A 161 -8.81 17.97 -0.09
N PHE A 162 -7.82 17.12 -0.36
CA PHE A 162 -6.45 17.59 -0.53
C PHE A 162 -6.28 18.51 -1.74
N GLU A 163 -6.90 18.26 -2.89
CA GLU A 163 -6.87 19.18 -4.04
C GLU A 163 -7.58 20.51 -3.75
N LYS A 164 -8.59 20.50 -2.88
CA LYS A 164 -9.21 21.75 -2.37
C LYS A 164 -8.31 22.47 -1.35
N VAL A 165 -7.56 21.73 -0.54
CA VAL A 165 -6.68 22.26 0.53
C VAL A 165 -5.33 22.73 -0.01
N ARG A 166 -4.77 22.03 -0.99
CA ARG A 166 -3.44 22.25 -1.58
C ARG A 166 -3.23 23.70 -2.03
N PRO A 167 -4.13 24.35 -2.79
CA PRO A 167 -3.93 25.76 -3.18
C PRO A 167 -4.04 26.73 -2.00
N LEU A 168 -4.68 26.33 -0.90
CA LEU A 168 -4.90 27.19 0.27
C LEU A 168 -3.75 27.11 1.29
N LEU A 169 -2.94 26.04 1.22
CA LEU A 169 -1.95 25.72 2.24
C LEU A 169 -0.53 26.08 1.78
N ASN A 170 0.10 26.99 2.51
CA ASN A 170 1.52 27.31 2.38
C ASN A 170 2.20 27.38 3.77
N ALA A 171 3.46 27.80 3.83
CA ALA A 171 4.22 27.87 5.08
C ALA A 171 3.62 28.87 6.10
N THR A 172 3.03 29.97 5.62
CA THR A 172 2.52 31.08 6.42
C THR A 172 1.01 30.98 6.68
N THR A 173 0.24 30.18 5.93
CA THR A 173 -1.21 30.06 6.14
C THR A 173 -1.58 29.61 7.55
N ALA A 174 -2.52 30.32 8.18
CA ALA A 174 -3.16 29.88 9.42
C ALA A 174 -4.05 28.65 9.17
N LEU A 175 -3.95 27.63 10.03
CA LEU A 175 -4.76 26.40 9.85
C LEU A 175 -6.27 26.66 9.97
N SER A 176 -6.65 27.64 10.80
CA SER A 176 -8.04 28.10 10.94
C SER A 176 -8.59 28.67 9.64
N GLU A 177 -7.76 29.38 8.87
CA GLU A 177 -8.17 29.96 7.60
C GLU A 177 -8.44 28.88 6.55
N VAL A 178 -7.60 27.84 6.49
CA VAL A 178 -7.83 26.69 5.61
C VAL A 178 -9.10 25.94 6.00
N ALA A 179 -9.37 25.78 7.30
CA ALA A 179 -10.60 25.17 7.79
C ALA A 179 -11.85 25.99 7.39
N ARG A 180 -11.79 27.31 7.57
CA ARG A 180 -12.86 28.24 7.19
C ARG A 180 -13.16 28.21 5.69
N GLN A 181 -12.14 28.30 4.85
CA GLN A 181 -12.30 28.32 3.39
C GLN A 181 -12.77 26.98 2.81
N THR A 182 -12.52 25.87 3.51
CA THR A 182 -13.00 24.55 3.09
C THR A 182 -14.37 24.19 3.66
N GLY A 183 -14.93 25.02 4.55
CA GLY A 183 -16.23 24.80 5.19
C GLY A 183 -16.24 23.68 6.22
N TYR A 184 -15.08 23.25 6.72
CA TYR A 184 -14.97 22.15 7.69
C TYR A 184 -14.49 22.64 9.05
N HIS A 185 -14.95 21.96 10.12
CA HIS A 185 -14.32 22.07 11.42
C HIS A 185 -12.85 21.58 11.36
N PRO A 186 -11.87 22.22 12.03
CA PRO A 186 -10.45 21.86 11.96
C PRO A 186 -10.12 20.39 12.27
N ASP A 187 -10.80 19.81 13.25
CA ASP A 187 -10.60 18.39 13.63
C ASP A 187 -11.14 17.44 12.56
N HIS A 188 -12.29 17.79 11.98
CA HIS A 188 -12.89 17.01 10.89
C HIS A 188 -11.98 17.04 9.65
N LEU A 189 -11.50 18.24 9.28
CA LEU A 189 -10.54 18.45 8.20
C LEU A 189 -9.26 17.65 8.42
N THR A 190 -8.69 17.69 9.63
CA THR A 190 -7.46 16.96 9.97
C THR A 190 -7.66 15.45 9.89
N ARG A 191 -8.77 14.91 10.42
CA ARG A 191 -9.07 13.48 10.38
C ARG A 191 -9.27 13.00 8.94
N ARG A 192 -10.01 13.76 8.13
CA ARG A 192 -10.27 13.42 6.72
C ARG A 192 -9.01 13.49 5.87
N LEU A 193 -8.15 14.51 6.06
CA LEU A 193 -6.84 14.57 5.39
C LEU A 193 -5.92 13.42 5.81
N LYS A 194 -5.90 13.04 7.09
CA LYS A 194 -5.14 11.86 7.56
C LYS A 194 -5.61 10.59 6.87
N HIS A 195 -6.92 10.43 6.72
CA HIS A 195 -7.50 9.27 6.03
C HIS A 195 -7.14 9.26 4.53
N GLU A 196 -7.19 10.41 3.84
CA GLU A 196 -6.91 10.51 2.40
C GLU A 196 -5.40 10.45 2.07
N THR A 197 -4.52 10.98 2.93
CA THR A 197 -3.10 11.23 2.58
C THR A 197 -2.09 10.64 3.56
N GLY A 198 -2.55 10.04 4.66
CA GLY A 198 -1.70 9.63 5.79
C GLY A 198 -1.22 10.80 6.67
N LEU A 199 -1.51 12.05 6.32
CA LEU A 199 -1.03 13.24 7.02
C LEU A 199 -2.16 14.16 7.47
N GLY A 200 -2.03 14.71 8.66
CA GLY A 200 -2.92 15.77 9.13
C GLY A 200 -2.52 17.14 8.60
N LEU A 201 -3.46 18.09 8.59
CA LEU A 201 -3.26 19.44 8.07
C LEU A 201 -2.03 20.15 8.69
N ARG A 202 -1.85 20.03 10.01
CA ARG A 202 -0.67 20.58 10.71
C ARG A 202 0.64 19.94 10.22
N ALA A 203 0.66 18.63 9.99
CA ALA A 203 1.85 17.92 9.52
C ALA A 203 2.21 18.35 8.09
N MET A 204 1.21 18.52 7.22
CA MET A 204 1.41 19.04 5.87
C MET A 204 2.01 20.45 5.90
N ARG A 205 1.45 21.37 6.71
CA ARG A 205 2.01 22.72 6.87
C ARG A 205 3.46 22.68 7.36
N ASN A 206 3.76 21.85 8.35
CA ASN A 206 5.11 21.74 8.88
C ASN A 206 6.13 21.30 7.82
N ARG A 207 5.75 20.43 6.88
CA ARG A 207 6.62 20.07 5.73
C ARG A 207 6.89 21.27 4.83
N LEU A 208 5.87 22.07 4.54
CA LEU A 208 6.01 23.30 3.73
C LEU A 208 6.89 24.34 4.44
N ARG A 209 6.72 24.50 5.76
CA ARG A 209 7.59 25.36 6.58
C ARG A 209 9.04 24.91 6.54
N LEU A 210 9.29 23.60 6.65
CA LEU A 210 10.64 23.05 6.63
C LEU A 210 11.29 23.26 5.26
N ALA A 211 10.56 22.99 4.18
CA ALA A 211 11.05 23.21 2.83
C ALA A 211 11.35 24.69 2.56
N SER A 212 10.48 25.60 3.02
CA SER A 212 10.70 27.05 2.92
C SER A 212 11.94 27.49 3.70
N ALA A 213 12.09 27.02 4.94
CA ALA A 213 13.26 27.30 5.77
C ALA A 213 14.56 26.81 5.13
N GLN A 214 14.60 25.56 4.67
CA GLN A 214 15.78 24.98 4.02
C GLN A 214 16.14 25.70 2.73
N ARG A 215 15.14 26.13 1.95
CA ARG A 215 15.36 26.94 0.75
C ARG A 215 15.98 28.30 1.10
N ALA A 216 15.37 29.03 2.03
CA ALA A 216 15.87 30.33 2.45
C ALA A 216 17.31 30.25 2.98
N LEU A 217 17.64 29.23 3.78
CA LEU A 217 19.00 29.03 4.30
C LEU A 217 20.02 28.68 3.21
N ARG A 218 19.62 27.98 2.14
CA ARG A 218 20.48 27.72 0.97
C ARG A 218 20.71 28.96 0.10
N GLU A 219 19.76 29.88 0.10
CA GLU A 219 19.86 31.19 -0.54
C GLU A 219 20.57 32.22 0.35
N GLU A 220 21.31 31.75 1.36
CA GLU A 220 22.08 32.56 2.31
C GLU A 220 21.27 33.60 3.11
N ALA A 221 19.93 33.47 3.15
CA ALA A 221 19.10 34.35 3.96
C ALA A 221 19.50 34.29 5.44
N SER A 222 19.35 35.42 6.14
CA SER A 222 19.57 35.46 7.59
C SER A 222 18.60 34.51 8.31
N ILE A 223 18.96 34.10 9.54
CA ILE A 223 18.09 33.22 10.35
C ILE A 223 16.72 33.88 10.61
N ALA A 224 16.71 35.20 10.75
CA ALA A 224 15.48 35.99 10.91
C ALA A 224 14.61 35.94 9.64
N GLU A 225 15.19 36.16 8.45
CA GLU A 225 14.46 36.06 7.18
C GLU A 225 13.96 34.64 6.90
N ALA A 226 14.78 33.62 7.19
CA ALA A 226 14.38 32.22 7.08
C ALA A 226 13.20 31.88 8.01
N SER A 227 13.17 32.44 9.22
CA SER A 227 12.04 32.32 10.15
C SER A 227 10.76 32.89 9.56
N VAL A 228 10.81 34.12 9.03
CA VAL A 228 9.67 34.80 8.41
C VAL A 228 9.14 34.04 7.19
N ARG A 229 10.04 33.63 6.28
CA ARG A 229 9.67 32.84 5.08
C ARG A 229 9.08 31.48 5.44
N ALA A 230 9.46 30.91 6.58
CA ALA A 230 8.90 29.67 7.12
C ALA A 230 7.62 29.88 7.96
N GLY A 231 7.10 31.10 8.07
CA GLY A 231 5.86 31.42 8.77
C GLY A 231 5.96 31.37 10.29
N PHE A 232 7.11 31.78 10.84
CA PHE A 232 7.33 31.99 12.26
C PHE A 232 7.63 33.45 12.56
N GLU A 233 6.96 34.00 13.57
CA GLU A 233 7.16 35.37 14.04
C GLU A 233 8.39 35.49 14.96
N ASP A 234 8.72 34.43 15.70
CA ASP A 234 9.85 34.39 16.63
C ASP A 234 11.02 33.55 16.06
N PRO A 235 12.16 34.17 15.69
CA PRO A 235 13.36 33.48 15.23
C PRO A 235 13.92 32.46 16.22
N ASN A 236 13.80 32.70 17.53
CA ASN A 236 14.28 31.78 18.56
C ASN A 236 13.40 30.51 18.61
N TYR A 237 12.08 30.67 18.52
CA TYR A 237 11.17 29.53 18.39
C TYR A 237 11.43 28.75 17.10
N PHE A 238 11.62 29.44 15.98
CA PHE A 238 11.99 28.84 14.70
C PHE A 238 13.26 28.00 14.83
N ALA A 239 14.33 28.53 15.44
CA ALA A 239 15.59 27.79 15.60
C ALA A 239 15.41 26.48 16.41
N ARG A 240 14.65 26.53 17.51
CA ARG A 240 14.32 25.33 18.30
C ARG A 240 13.45 24.35 17.50
N TRP A 241 12.47 24.86 16.76
CA TRP A 241 11.61 24.03 15.93
C TRP A 241 12.38 23.36 14.80
N PHE A 242 13.22 24.10 14.07
CA PHE A 242 14.04 23.60 12.97
C PHE A 242 14.99 22.50 13.44
N ARG A 243 15.68 22.72 14.58
CA ARG A 243 16.55 21.69 15.19
C ARG A 243 15.79 20.41 15.53
N ARG A 244 14.55 20.50 16.01
CA ARG A 244 13.72 19.30 16.24
C ARG A 244 13.34 18.58 14.95
N GLN A 245 13.23 19.27 13.82
CA GLN A 245 12.90 18.65 12.53
C GLN A 245 14.12 18.05 11.83
N THR A 246 15.30 18.67 11.95
CA THR A 246 16.49 18.33 11.14
C THR A 246 17.66 17.76 11.94
N GLY A 247 17.59 17.79 13.28
CA GLY A 247 18.70 17.44 14.17
C GLY A 247 19.78 18.52 14.30
N ARG A 248 19.75 19.60 13.50
CA ARG A 248 20.80 20.64 13.44
C ARG A 248 20.21 22.04 13.58
N SER A 249 20.98 23.00 14.10
CA SER A 249 20.54 24.41 14.12
C SER A 249 20.48 24.99 12.70
N PRO A 250 19.67 26.04 12.46
CA PRO A 250 19.64 26.74 11.17
C PRO A 250 21.02 27.22 10.69
N SER A 251 21.82 27.82 11.56
CA SER A 251 23.18 28.28 11.23
C SER A 251 24.08 27.11 10.78
N ALA A 252 24.10 26.02 11.55
CA ALA A 252 24.89 24.84 11.18
C ALA A 252 24.42 24.20 9.87
N PHE A 253 23.14 24.31 9.52
CA PHE A 253 22.61 23.84 8.24
C PHE A 253 23.08 24.68 7.06
N ARG A 254 23.24 26.00 7.26
CA ARG A 254 23.76 26.93 6.25
C ARG A 254 25.24 26.67 5.95
N ASP A 255 26.08 26.52 6.98
CA ASP A 255 27.55 26.42 6.85
C ASP A 255 28.06 25.11 6.19
N LYS A 256 27.17 24.25 5.66
CA LYS A 256 27.50 22.93 5.10
C LYS A 256 27.04 22.73 3.64
N ASN A 257 26.52 23.79 3.00
CA ASN A 257 26.35 23.87 1.55
C ASN A 257 27.32 24.93 1.01
#